data_AF-A0A971UC20-F1
#
_entry.id   AF-A0A971UC20-F1
#
_cell.length_a   1.000
_cell.length_b   1.000
_cell.length_c   1.000
_cell.angle_alpha   90.00
_cell.angle_beta   90.00
_cell.angle_gamma   90.00
#
_symmetry.space_group_name_H-M   'P 1'
#
loop_
_entity.id
_entity.type
_entity.pdbx_description
1 polymer ?
#
loop_
_entity_poly.entity_id
_entity_poly.type
_entity_poly.pdbx_seq_one_letter_code
_entity_poly.pdbx_strand_id
1 'polypeptide(L)'
;MIRSRRRRWFCFLLGVMALGVPVVSGCATKVRVNMLKPAQYHEASLTKAVAVLPFAGPEGRAFAAELESVLSGIGIDDKPYFTLVDRASIDKVTSEMKFSQSGLVDEKTAVKLGRLVGAQGIYTGIVTRNAYDDSPYSERRQTCTYYEQKRDKKGNLYRGACLQWRYYQVRCLRRVANFSVTPRLVDVATGRVLYSRNLSAMIDSAGCEDTRPVQSEMVLLEQARERVKQEFRRDIAPYYVTREIRLMESTDGIESKEAIDKLKRGLEYAGKGRMDSACELWGQAGNLAANSYALIYNLGVCAESRGDLDAALGLYRQADRILGKPDDDISLALNRVGEAIRNRSKLKEQLGVK
;
A
#
# COMPACT_ATOMS: atom_id res chain seq x y z
N MET A 1 38.51 -53.96 -34.87
CA MET A 1 39.25 -52.75 -34.44
C MET A 1 39.28 -51.75 -35.59
N ILE A 2 38.33 -50.81 -35.60
CA ILE A 2 38.05 -49.92 -36.73
C ILE A 2 38.66 -48.55 -36.45
N ARG A 3 39.64 -48.16 -37.27
CA ARG A 3 40.10 -46.77 -37.48
C ARG A 3 39.29 -46.19 -38.66
N SER A 4 38.52 -45.14 -38.44
CA SER A 4 37.92 -44.33 -39.52
C SER A 4 38.05 -42.84 -39.17
N ARG A 5 38.97 -42.13 -39.84
CA ARG A 5 38.74 -41.29 -41.04
C ARG A 5 37.94 -40.00 -40.78
N ARG A 6 38.68 -38.90 -40.90
CA ARG A 6 38.29 -37.50 -41.13
C ARG A 6 36.95 -37.32 -41.85
N ARG A 7 36.13 -36.40 -41.34
CA ARG A 7 35.21 -35.58 -42.15
C ARG A 7 35.33 -34.11 -41.72
N ARG A 8 35.86 -33.29 -42.63
CA ARG A 8 35.78 -31.83 -42.64
C ARG A 8 34.34 -31.45 -42.96
N TRP A 9 33.71 -30.62 -42.13
CA TRP A 9 32.49 -29.89 -42.49
C TRP A 9 32.80 -28.39 -42.51
N PHE A 10 32.60 -27.80 -43.69
CA PHE A 10 32.62 -26.37 -43.97
C PHE A 10 31.35 -25.76 -43.36
N CYS A 11 31.48 -24.83 -42.41
CA CYS A 11 30.38 -23.95 -42.00
C CYS A 11 30.47 -22.65 -42.79
N PHE A 12 29.49 -22.42 -43.66
CA PHE A 12 29.21 -21.15 -44.30
C PHE A 12 28.81 -20.12 -43.23
N LEU A 13 29.57 -19.03 -43.13
CA LEU A 13 29.25 -17.85 -42.33
C LEU A 13 28.39 -16.90 -43.20
N LEU A 14 27.07 -16.97 -43.05
CA LEU A 14 26.12 -15.96 -43.52
C LEU A 14 25.80 -15.05 -42.34
N GLY A 15 26.57 -13.96 -42.21
CA GLY A 15 26.33 -12.91 -41.22
C GLY A 15 25.13 -12.05 -41.62
N VAL A 16 23.95 -12.39 -41.10
CA VAL A 16 22.77 -11.51 -41.13
C VAL A 16 23.01 -10.40 -40.12
N MET A 17 23.23 -9.19 -40.62
CA MET A 17 23.34 -7.97 -39.83
C MET A 17 21.94 -7.65 -39.24
N ALA A 18 21.68 -8.15 -38.04
CA ALA A 18 20.48 -7.83 -37.28
C ALA A 18 20.55 -6.36 -36.84
N LEU A 19 19.94 -5.47 -37.62
CA LEU A 19 19.58 -4.12 -37.22
C LEU A 19 18.60 -4.22 -36.05
N GLY A 20 19.14 -4.16 -34.84
CA GLY A 20 18.36 -4.04 -33.62
C GLY A 20 17.57 -2.74 -33.66
N VAL A 21 16.28 -2.86 -33.95
CA VAL A 21 15.30 -1.78 -33.76
C VAL A 21 15.27 -1.51 -32.25
N PRO A 22 15.67 -0.31 -31.77
CA PRO A 22 15.49 0.04 -30.38
C PRO A 22 13.99 0.15 -30.13
N VAL A 23 13.45 -0.79 -29.36
CA VAL A 23 12.10 -0.70 -28.81
C VAL A 23 12.11 0.52 -27.88
N VAL A 24 11.62 1.65 -28.38
CA VAL A 24 11.30 2.80 -27.55
C VAL A 24 10.10 2.37 -26.71
N SER A 25 10.37 1.85 -25.53
CA SER A 25 9.37 1.69 -24.49
C SER A 25 8.86 3.08 -24.13
N GLY A 26 7.80 3.53 -24.82
CA GLY A 26 7.10 4.76 -24.47
C GLY A 26 6.56 4.60 -23.05
N CYS A 27 7.23 5.24 -22.08
CA CYS A 27 6.72 5.37 -20.73
C CYS A 27 5.48 6.25 -20.79
N ALA A 28 4.32 5.62 -20.90
CA ALA A 28 3.06 6.35 -20.92
C ALA A 28 2.87 7.13 -19.63
N THR A 29 2.37 8.36 -19.79
CA THR A 29 2.21 9.31 -18.69
C THR A 29 1.24 8.78 -17.63
N LYS A 30 1.63 8.87 -16.36
CA LYS A 30 0.78 8.47 -15.22
C LYS A 30 0.51 9.65 -14.29
N VAL A 31 -0.70 9.70 -13.76
CA VAL A 31 -1.11 10.68 -12.75
C VAL A 31 -1.52 9.97 -11.46
N ARG A 32 -1.33 10.65 -10.33
CA ARG A 32 -1.73 10.16 -9.01
C ARG A 32 -3.03 10.84 -8.60
N VAL A 33 -4.08 10.06 -8.36
CA VAL A 33 -5.36 10.54 -7.85
C VAL A 33 -5.59 9.98 -6.47
N ASN A 34 -5.88 10.87 -5.52
CA ASN A 34 -6.24 10.48 -4.16
C ASN A 34 -7.74 10.23 -4.09
N MET A 35 -8.11 9.03 -3.65
CA MET A 35 -9.51 8.64 -3.51
C MET A 35 -9.79 8.29 -2.06
N LEU A 36 -10.86 8.86 -1.50
CA LEU A 36 -11.33 8.43 -0.20
C LEU A 36 -12.10 7.12 -0.34
N LYS A 37 -11.72 6.10 0.43
CA LYS A 37 -12.45 4.83 0.55
C LYS A 37 -13.14 4.73 1.90
N PRO A 38 -14.33 4.10 1.97
CA PRO A 38 -15.02 3.89 3.22
C PRO A 38 -14.24 2.91 4.12
N ALA A 39 -14.52 2.97 5.42
CA ALA A 39 -14.05 1.96 6.36
C ALA A 39 -14.57 0.57 5.97
N GLN A 40 -13.78 -0.49 6.21
CA GLN A 40 -14.21 -1.86 5.88
C GLN A 40 -15.39 -2.31 6.76
N TYR A 41 -15.44 -1.86 8.02
CA TYR A 41 -16.52 -2.14 8.98
C TYR A 41 -17.37 -0.90 9.16
N HIS A 42 -18.47 -0.87 8.42
CA HIS A 42 -19.33 0.29 8.33
C HIS A 42 -19.96 0.69 9.67
N GLU A 43 -20.62 -0.23 10.38
CA GLU A 43 -21.26 0.07 11.68
C GLU A 43 -20.24 0.58 12.73
N ALA A 44 -19.05 -0.03 12.76
CA ALA A 44 -17.98 0.39 13.66
C ALA A 44 -17.55 1.84 13.41
N SER A 45 -17.45 2.23 12.14
CA SER A 45 -17.07 3.60 11.74
C SER A 45 -18.13 4.68 12.05
N LEU A 46 -19.38 4.28 12.26
CA LEU A 46 -20.46 5.20 12.65
C LEU A 46 -20.43 5.52 14.14
N THR A 47 -19.74 4.73 14.96
CA THR A 47 -19.66 4.93 16.41
C THR A 47 -18.60 6.00 16.72
N LYS A 48 -19.03 7.26 16.88
CA LYS A 48 -18.13 8.42 16.91
C LYS A 48 -17.50 8.70 18.25
N ALA A 49 -18.28 8.61 19.34
CA ALA A 49 -17.77 8.82 20.69
C ALA A 49 -17.28 7.50 21.27
N VAL A 50 -15.97 7.31 21.37
CA VAL A 50 -15.37 6.02 21.75
C VAL A 50 -14.44 6.16 22.94
N ALA A 51 -14.36 5.12 23.75
CA ALA A 51 -13.34 4.98 24.79
C ALA A 51 -12.51 3.71 24.51
N VAL A 52 -11.25 3.73 24.93
CA VAL A 52 -10.36 2.56 24.83
C VAL A 52 -10.10 2.05 26.23
N LEU A 53 -10.40 0.78 26.47
CA LEU A 53 -10.04 0.10 27.70
C LEU A 53 -8.70 -0.64 27.53
N PRO A 54 -7.99 -0.92 28.64
CA PRO A 54 -6.82 -1.78 28.61
C PRO A 54 -7.08 -3.09 27.88
N PHE A 55 -6.18 -3.45 26.95
CA PHE A 55 -6.23 -4.78 26.34
C PHE A 55 -5.60 -5.79 27.31
N ALA A 56 -6.13 -7.01 27.29
CA ALA A 56 -5.53 -8.15 27.96
C ALA A 56 -4.30 -8.66 27.18
N GLY A 57 -3.50 -9.52 27.81
CA GLY A 57 -2.34 -10.15 27.19
C GLY A 57 -1.05 -9.33 27.24
N PRO A 58 0.05 -9.83 26.64
CA PRO A 58 1.36 -9.19 26.67
C PRO A 58 1.31 -7.78 26.06
N GLU A 59 1.82 -6.80 26.81
CA GLU A 59 1.84 -5.38 26.42
C GLU A 59 0.47 -4.76 26.06
N GLY A 60 -0.64 -5.38 26.46
CA GLY A 60 -1.99 -4.89 26.09
C GLY A 60 -2.30 -3.47 26.55
N ARG A 61 -1.79 -3.02 27.70
CA ARG A 61 -1.92 -1.61 28.14
C ARG A 61 -1.15 -0.63 27.23
N ALA A 62 0.02 -1.02 26.74
CA ALA A 62 0.80 -0.19 25.83
C ALA A 62 0.09 -0.12 24.47
N PHE A 63 -0.38 -1.26 23.96
CA PHE A 63 -1.15 -1.30 22.72
C PHE A 63 -2.45 -0.48 22.80
N ALA A 64 -3.15 -0.48 23.95
CA ALA A 64 -4.33 0.36 24.15
C ALA A 64 -4.01 1.86 23.99
N ALA A 65 -2.88 2.32 24.55
CA ALA A 65 -2.44 3.71 24.39
C ALA A 65 -2.03 4.04 22.94
N GLU A 66 -1.40 3.10 22.24
CA GLU A 66 -1.13 3.25 20.80
C GLU A 66 -2.43 3.30 19.98
N LEU A 67 -3.45 2.54 20.38
CA LEU A 67 -4.77 2.55 19.73
C LEU A 67 -5.50 3.88 19.96
N GLU A 68 -5.46 4.43 21.17
CA GLU A 68 -5.94 5.78 21.47
C GLU A 68 -5.26 6.81 20.56
N SER A 69 -3.93 6.71 20.42
CA SER A 69 -3.15 7.58 19.52
C SER A 69 -3.63 7.44 18.06
N VAL A 70 -3.80 6.21 17.56
CA VAL A 70 -4.35 5.98 16.21
C VAL A 70 -5.72 6.62 16.06
N LEU A 71 -6.64 6.42 17.00
CA LEU A 71 -8.00 6.97 16.95
C LEU A 71 -8.01 8.51 16.95
N SER A 72 -7.18 9.12 17.80
CA SER A 72 -7.04 10.58 17.91
C SER A 72 -6.45 11.20 16.65
N GLY A 73 -5.53 10.49 15.98
CA GLY A 73 -4.87 10.93 14.76
C GLY A 73 -5.72 10.81 13.49
N ILE A 74 -6.90 10.19 13.55
CA ILE A 74 -7.79 10.09 12.39
C ILE A 74 -8.53 11.42 12.25
N GLY A 75 -8.05 12.25 11.32
CA GLY A 75 -8.76 13.41 10.81
C GLY A 75 -9.24 13.20 9.38
N ILE A 76 -10.42 13.72 9.05
CA ILE A 76 -10.92 13.87 7.67
C ILE A 76 -11.30 15.33 7.47
N ASP A 77 -10.76 15.97 6.43
CA ASP A 77 -10.95 17.40 6.14
C ASP A 77 -10.70 18.30 7.37
N ASP A 78 -9.55 18.09 8.02
CA ASP A 78 -9.09 18.79 9.23
C ASP A 78 -10.00 18.67 10.46
N LYS A 79 -10.96 17.74 10.45
CA LYS A 79 -11.85 17.45 11.59
C LYS A 79 -11.53 16.08 12.19
N PRO A 80 -11.48 15.95 13.52
CA PRO A 80 -11.31 14.66 14.16
C PRO A 80 -12.50 13.76 13.80
N TYR A 81 -12.21 12.52 13.40
CA TYR A 81 -13.23 11.57 12.97
C TYR A 81 -13.93 10.88 14.16
N PHE A 82 -13.18 10.66 15.25
CA PHE A 82 -13.69 10.13 16.51
C PHE A 82 -13.56 11.17 17.63
N THR A 83 -14.49 11.13 18.58
CA THR A 83 -14.40 11.82 19.86
C THR A 83 -13.94 10.82 20.90
N LEU A 84 -12.69 10.95 21.36
CA LEU A 84 -12.17 10.10 22.42
C LEU A 84 -12.64 10.58 23.78
N VAL A 85 -13.16 9.65 24.58
CA VAL A 85 -13.41 9.90 25.98
C VAL A 85 -12.09 9.90 26.74
N ASP A 86 -11.93 10.90 27.62
CA ASP A 86 -10.71 11.10 28.37
C ASP A 86 -10.35 9.90 29.26
N ARG A 87 -9.08 9.50 29.20
CA ARG A 87 -8.56 8.35 29.95
C ARG A 87 -8.54 8.60 31.45
N ALA A 88 -8.28 9.81 31.91
CA ALA A 88 -8.30 10.09 33.35
C ALA A 88 -9.71 9.91 33.93
N SER A 89 -10.74 10.22 33.16
CA SER A 89 -12.14 9.94 33.49
C SER A 89 -12.41 8.43 33.60
N ILE A 90 -11.86 7.61 32.70
CA ILE A 90 -11.95 6.15 32.76
C ILE A 90 -11.22 5.60 33.99
N ASP A 91 -9.99 6.05 34.23
CA ASP A 91 -9.16 5.61 35.36
C ASP A 91 -9.80 5.95 36.70
N LYS A 92 -10.40 7.14 36.83
CA LYS A 92 -11.18 7.53 38.01
C LYS A 92 -12.33 6.56 38.26
N VAL A 93 -13.18 6.33 37.26
CA VAL A 93 -14.35 5.45 37.39
C VAL A 93 -13.94 4.00 37.66
N THR A 94 -12.88 3.50 37.02
CA THR A 94 -12.39 2.13 37.23
C THR A 94 -11.80 1.94 38.62
N SER A 95 -11.10 2.94 39.16
CA SER A 95 -10.58 2.93 40.54
C SER A 95 -11.70 2.91 41.59
N GLU A 96 -12.79 3.65 41.37
CA GLU A 96 -13.96 3.70 42.25
C GLU A 96 -14.72 2.36 42.28
N MET A 97 -14.77 1.65 41.15
CA MET A 97 -15.44 0.35 41.05
C MET A 97 -14.61 -0.85 41.56
N LYS A 98 -13.39 -0.63 42.09
CA LYS A 98 -12.47 -1.69 42.56
C LYS A 98 -12.32 -2.82 41.54
N PHE A 99 -12.14 -2.47 40.27
CA PHE A 99 -12.13 -3.46 39.19
C PHE A 99 -10.97 -4.46 39.34
N SER A 100 -11.28 -5.75 39.16
CA SER A 100 -10.34 -6.86 39.35
C SER A 100 -9.11 -6.73 38.43
N GLN A 101 -7.94 -7.05 38.97
CA GLN A 101 -6.63 -7.06 38.28
C GLN A 101 -6.55 -8.01 37.07
N SER A 102 -7.62 -8.73 36.73
CA SER A 102 -7.63 -9.75 35.67
C SER A 102 -7.35 -9.23 34.26
N GLY A 103 -7.38 -7.90 34.02
CA GLY A 103 -7.10 -7.29 32.71
C GLY A 103 -8.11 -7.63 31.60
N LEU A 104 -9.00 -8.59 31.85
CA LEU A 104 -10.11 -8.99 31.01
C LEU A 104 -11.36 -8.25 31.47
N VAL A 105 -11.73 -7.21 30.73
CA VAL A 105 -13.02 -6.54 30.89
C VAL A 105 -14.03 -7.31 30.04
N ASP A 106 -15.03 -7.92 30.66
CA ASP A 106 -16.13 -8.55 29.93
C ASP A 106 -17.04 -7.49 29.27
N GLU A 107 -17.81 -7.91 28.27
CA GLU A 107 -18.67 -7.00 27.50
C GLU A 107 -19.67 -6.25 28.38
N LYS A 108 -20.20 -6.92 29.42
CA LYS A 108 -21.15 -6.32 30.37
C LYS A 108 -20.51 -5.20 31.18
N THR A 109 -19.28 -5.39 31.65
CA THR A 109 -18.53 -4.34 32.33
C THR A 109 -18.19 -3.22 31.36
N ALA A 110 -17.74 -3.53 30.14
CA ALA A 110 -17.42 -2.52 29.14
C ALA A 110 -18.64 -1.61 28.87
N VAL A 111 -19.83 -2.18 28.73
CA VAL A 111 -21.08 -1.43 28.59
C VAL A 111 -21.35 -0.54 29.82
N LYS A 112 -21.21 -1.07 31.04
CA LYS A 112 -21.42 -0.29 32.27
C LYS A 112 -20.45 0.89 32.36
N LEU A 113 -19.17 0.65 32.07
CA LEU A 113 -18.14 1.69 32.01
C LEU A 113 -18.46 2.73 30.94
N GLY A 114 -18.82 2.30 29.73
CA GLY A 114 -19.18 3.19 28.63
C GLY A 114 -20.30 4.15 28.98
N ARG A 115 -21.33 3.68 29.70
CA ARG A 115 -22.44 4.53 30.19
C ARG A 115 -21.96 5.58 31.19
N LEU A 116 -21.03 5.23 32.07
CA LEU A 116 -20.50 6.15 33.08
C LEU A 116 -19.60 7.22 32.46
N VAL A 117 -18.83 6.87 31.44
CA VAL A 117 -17.88 7.79 30.78
C VAL A 117 -18.47 8.49 29.55
N GLY A 118 -19.73 8.22 29.22
CA GLY A 118 -20.43 8.86 28.09
C GLY A 118 -19.97 8.38 26.70
N ALA A 119 -19.40 7.19 26.61
CA ALA A 119 -18.99 6.60 25.33
C ALA A 119 -20.19 5.95 24.61
N GLN A 120 -20.23 6.04 23.27
CA GLN A 120 -21.12 5.26 22.42
C GLN A 120 -20.55 3.85 22.16
N GLY A 121 -19.23 3.74 22.04
CA GLY A 121 -18.53 2.48 21.80
C GLY A 121 -17.30 2.31 22.67
N ILE A 122 -17.00 1.07 23.02
CA ILE A 122 -15.81 0.70 23.79
C ILE A 122 -14.90 -0.19 22.96
N TYR A 123 -13.67 0.27 22.73
CA TYR A 123 -12.60 -0.58 22.24
C TYR A 123 -11.95 -1.35 23.38
N THR A 124 -11.82 -2.66 23.23
CA THR A 124 -11.11 -3.56 24.15
C THR A 124 -10.62 -4.77 23.36
N GLY A 125 -9.88 -5.67 23.98
CA GLY A 125 -9.45 -6.90 23.31
C GLY A 125 -8.33 -7.62 24.03
N ILE A 126 -7.66 -8.50 23.30
CA ILE A 126 -6.54 -9.27 23.81
C ILE A 126 -5.40 -9.28 22.79
N VAL A 127 -4.20 -8.90 23.22
CA VAL A 127 -2.97 -9.17 22.48
C VAL A 127 -2.68 -10.65 22.68
N THR A 128 -2.64 -11.42 21.60
CA THR A 128 -2.45 -12.89 21.65
C THR A 128 -1.00 -13.27 21.44
N ARG A 129 -0.23 -12.47 20.68
CA ARG A 129 1.21 -12.68 20.48
C ARG A 129 1.94 -11.35 20.40
N ASN A 130 3.06 -11.26 21.10
CA ASN A 130 4.01 -10.17 21.01
C ASN A 130 5.40 -10.74 21.29
N ALA A 131 5.93 -11.45 20.30
CA ALA A 131 7.12 -12.28 20.48
C ALA A 131 7.93 -12.38 19.17
N TYR A 132 9.18 -12.81 19.30
CA TYR A 132 10.05 -13.09 18.17
C TYR A 132 10.65 -14.49 18.27
N ASP A 133 10.99 -15.06 17.12
CA ASP A 133 11.64 -16.35 16.99
C ASP A 133 12.96 -16.18 16.24
N ASP A 134 14.04 -16.71 16.80
CA ASP A 134 15.38 -16.67 16.22
C ASP A 134 15.76 -18.05 15.67
N SER A 135 16.19 -18.09 14.41
CA SER A 135 16.58 -19.29 13.68
C SER A 135 18.02 -19.13 13.16
N PRO A 136 19.02 -19.75 13.82
CA PRO A 136 20.40 -19.70 13.36
C PRO A 136 20.58 -20.56 12.10
N TYR A 137 21.43 -20.11 11.18
CA TYR A 137 21.79 -20.84 9.97
C TYR A 137 23.22 -20.51 9.54
N SER A 138 23.76 -21.21 8.54
CA SER A 138 25.13 -20.98 8.03
C SER A 138 25.13 -20.76 6.53
N GLU A 139 25.94 -19.82 6.08
CA GLU A 139 26.18 -19.58 4.66
C GLU A 139 27.64 -19.82 4.28
N ARG A 140 27.86 -20.36 3.09
CA ARG A 140 29.21 -20.59 2.58
C ARG A 140 29.75 -19.33 1.92
N ARG A 141 30.96 -18.94 2.31
CA ARG A 141 31.76 -17.88 1.69
C ARG A 141 32.99 -18.47 1.01
N GLN A 142 33.60 -17.66 0.16
CA GLN A 142 34.91 -17.96 -0.44
C GLN A 142 35.79 -16.72 -0.42
N THR A 143 37.07 -16.94 -0.18
CA THR A 143 38.10 -15.91 -0.31
C THR A 143 39.26 -16.44 -1.14
N CYS A 144 39.89 -15.58 -1.91
CA CYS A 144 41.05 -15.97 -2.70
C CYS A 144 42.30 -15.98 -1.82
N THR A 145 42.98 -17.11 -1.71
CA THR A 145 44.22 -17.24 -0.94
C THR A 145 45.47 -17.07 -1.78
N TYR A 146 45.36 -17.30 -3.09
CA TYR A 146 46.49 -17.18 -4.01
C TYR A 146 46.05 -16.56 -5.34
N TYR A 147 46.64 -15.41 -5.68
CA TYR A 147 46.40 -14.70 -6.94
C TYR A 147 47.55 -14.95 -7.91
N GLU A 148 47.24 -15.08 -9.19
CA GLU A 148 48.22 -15.04 -10.27
C GLU A 148 48.95 -13.69 -10.26
N GLN A 149 50.27 -13.66 -10.40
CA GLN A 149 51.03 -12.41 -10.52
C GLN A 149 51.31 -12.09 -11.99
N LYS A 150 50.88 -10.90 -12.44
CA LYS A 150 51.12 -10.41 -13.81
C LYS A 150 51.93 -9.13 -13.80
N ARG A 151 52.56 -8.83 -14.93
CA ARG A 151 53.30 -7.58 -15.15
C ARG A 151 52.62 -6.75 -16.23
N ASP A 152 52.52 -5.44 -16.00
CA ASP A 152 52.07 -4.50 -17.02
C ASP A 152 53.19 -4.21 -18.04
N LYS A 153 52.88 -3.43 -19.08
CA LYS A 153 53.87 -3.05 -20.12
C LYS A 153 55.03 -2.19 -19.58
N LYS A 154 54.91 -1.65 -18.37
CA LYS A 154 55.93 -0.86 -17.67
C LYS A 154 56.73 -1.70 -16.66
N GLY A 155 56.46 -3.01 -16.56
CA GLY A 155 57.13 -3.95 -15.67
C GLY A 155 56.53 -4.03 -14.25
N ASN A 156 55.48 -3.27 -13.94
CA ASN A 156 54.85 -3.24 -12.61
C ASN A 156 54.02 -4.49 -12.37
N LEU A 157 54.11 -5.04 -11.15
CA LEU A 157 53.34 -6.20 -10.73
C LEU A 157 51.90 -5.81 -10.38
N TYR A 158 50.94 -6.61 -10.85
CA TYR A 158 49.54 -6.52 -10.45
C TYR A 158 48.92 -7.91 -10.28
N ARG A 159 47.80 -7.96 -9.56
CA ARG A 159 47.06 -9.21 -9.27
C ARG A 159 46.20 -9.60 -10.48
N GLY A 160 46.43 -10.81 -11.00
CA GLY A 160 45.63 -11.47 -12.03
C GLY A 160 44.47 -12.28 -11.44
N ALA A 161 44.12 -13.39 -12.08
CA ALA A 161 43.02 -14.25 -11.64
C ALA A 161 43.32 -14.94 -10.29
N CYS A 162 42.26 -15.30 -9.56
CA CYS A 162 42.42 -16.14 -8.38
C CYS A 162 42.72 -17.59 -8.78
N LEU A 163 43.81 -18.15 -8.26
CA LEU A 163 44.26 -19.52 -8.54
C LEU A 163 43.86 -20.52 -7.45
N GLN A 164 43.64 -20.05 -6.22
CA GLN A 164 43.19 -20.90 -5.11
C GLN A 164 42.12 -20.19 -4.27
N TRP A 165 40.99 -20.88 -4.12
CA TRP A 165 39.87 -20.44 -3.29
C TRP A 165 39.84 -21.21 -1.99
N ARG A 166 39.70 -20.49 -0.88
CA ARG A 166 39.37 -21.06 0.43
C ARG A 166 37.91 -20.81 0.72
N TYR A 167 37.17 -21.89 0.97
CA TYR A 167 35.79 -21.82 1.41
C TYR A 167 35.72 -21.84 2.94
N TYR A 168 34.79 -21.07 3.50
CA TYR A 168 34.51 -21.05 4.94
C TYR A 168 33.02 -20.85 5.18
N GLN A 169 32.54 -21.27 6.35
CA GLN A 169 31.14 -21.10 6.76
C GLN A 169 31.05 -19.85 7.63
N VAL A 170 30.04 -19.02 7.37
CA VAL A 170 29.71 -17.88 8.22
C VAL A 170 28.38 -18.14 8.90
N ARG A 171 28.32 -17.79 10.19
CA ARG A 171 27.12 -17.91 11.00
C ARG A 171 26.18 -16.76 10.67
N CYS A 172 24.92 -17.11 10.53
CA CYS A 172 23.85 -16.20 10.21
C CYS A 172 22.69 -16.44 11.15
N LEU A 173 21.84 -15.42 11.28
CA LEU A 173 20.66 -15.44 12.11
C LEU A 173 19.50 -14.92 11.28
N ARG A 174 18.36 -15.62 11.33
CA ARG A 174 17.08 -15.13 10.86
C ARG A 174 16.18 -14.91 12.05
N ARG A 175 15.69 -13.69 12.22
CA ARG A 175 14.73 -13.30 13.25
C ARG A 175 13.38 -13.04 12.64
N VAL A 176 12.32 -13.57 13.24
CA VAL A 176 10.93 -13.38 12.82
C VAL A 176 10.15 -12.83 14.00
N ALA A 177 9.74 -11.57 13.94
CA ALA A 177 8.85 -10.95 14.92
C ALA A 177 7.39 -11.15 14.50
N ASN A 178 6.52 -11.44 15.48
CA ASN A 178 5.10 -11.61 15.27
C ASN A 178 4.32 -10.85 16.35
N PHE A 179 3.44 -9.99 15.87
CA PHE A 179 2.45 -9.31 16.69
C PHE A 179 1.05 -9.74 16.26
N SER A 180 0.22 -10.17 17.20
CA SER A 180 -1.17 -10.59 16.97
C SER A 180 -2.08 -10.08 18.07
N VAL A 181 -3.24 -9.55 17.70
CA VAL A 181 -4.22 -8.94 18.60
C VAL A 181 -5.64 -9.14 18.09
N THR A 182 -6.59 -9.32 19.00
CA THR A 182 -8.02 -9.37 18.69
C THR A 182 -8.74 -8.17 19.29
N PRO A 183 -8.73 -7.01 18.60
CA PRO A 183 -9.54 -5.86 18.99
C PRO A 183 -11.03 -6.13 18.81
N ARG A 184 -11.82 -5.51 19.68
CA ARG A 184 -13.28 -5.55 19.70
C ARG A 184 -13.83 -4.14 19.91
N LEU A 185 -14.92 -3.82 19.24
CA LEU A 185 -15.75 -2.65 19.53
C LEU A 185 -17.10 -3.12 20.06
N VAL A 186 -17.43 -2.72 21.28
CA VAL A 186 -18.72 -3.02 21.91
C VAL A 186 -19.59 -1.77 21.88
N ASP A 187 -20.80 -1.87 21.33
CA ASP A 187 -21.82 -0.83 21.40
C ASP A 187 -22.37 -0.70 22.82
N VAL A 188 -22.36 0.51 23.38
CA VAL A 188 -22.76 0.75 24.78
C VAL A 188 -24.29 0.72 24.97
N ALA A 189 -25.05 1.05 23.92
CA ALA A 189 -26.50 1.06 24.00
C ALA A 189 -27.06 -0.36 24.04
N THR A 190 -26.62 -1.22 23.11
CA THR A 190 -27.15 -2.57 22.93
C THR A 190 -26.28 -3.66 23.55
N GLY A 191 -25.02 -3.37 23.88
CA GLY A 191 -24.04 -4.37 24.33
C GLY A 191 -23.58 -5.35 23.24
N ARG A 192 -23.82 -5.03 21.97
CA ARG A 192 -23.42 -5.91 20.85
C ARG A 192 -22.00 -5.58 20.40
N VAL A 193 -21.29 -6.58 19.92
CA VAL A 193 -19.98 -6.39 19.30
C VAL A 193 -20.17 -5.93 17.85
N LEU A 194 -19.75 -4.70 17.54
CA LEU A 194 -19.82 -4.09 16.20
C LEU A 194 -18.59 -4.41 15.33
N TYR A 195 -17.46 -4.70 15.97
CA TYR A 195 -16.21 -5.07 15.32
C TYR A 195 -15.49 -6.11 16.16
N SER A 196 -14.97 -7.15 15.52
CA SER A 196 -14.06 -8.10 16.16
C SER A 196 -13.28 -8.83 15.07
N ARG A 197 -11.96 -8.77 15.13
CA ARG A 197 -11.10 -9.43 14.14
C ARG A 197 -9.77 -9.83 14.76
N ASN A 198 -9.19 -10.94 14.31
CA ASN A 198 -7.81 -11.28 14.65
C ASN A 198 -6.88 -10.58 13.64
N LEU A 199 -6.13 -9.58 14.09
CA LEU A 199 -5.14 -8.86 13.30
C LEU A 199 -3.75 -9.37 13.67
N SER A 200 -2.93 -9.66 12.66
CA SER A 200 -1.59 -10.17 12.88
C SER A 200 -0.63 -9.68 11.80
N ALA A 201 0.61 -9.38 12.19
CA ALA A 201 1.69 -9.09 11.27
C ALA A 201 2.95 -9.85 11.66
N MET A 202 3.67 -10.31 10.63
CA MET A 202 4.97 -10.97 10.76
C MET A 202 6.01 -10.19 9.98
N ILE A 203 7.14 -9.89 10.63
CA ILE A 203 8.28 -9.16 10.05
C ILE A 203 9.52 -10.00 10.27
N ASP A 204 10.30 -10.23 9.23
CA ASP A 204 11.56 -10.95 9.34
C ASP A 204 12.77 -10.10 8.95
N SER A 205 13.90 -10.42 9.56
CA SER A 205 15.21 -9.88 9.22
C SER A 205 16.23 -10.99 9.29
N ALA A 206 17.12 -11.05 8.30
CA ALA A 206 18.22 -11.99 8.25
C ALA A 206 19.54 -11.25 8.06
N GLY A 207 20.59 -11.78 8.67
CA GLY A 207 21.91 -11.17 8.68
C GLY A 207 22.96 -12.15 9.15
N CYS A 208 24.16 -12.02 8.58
CA CYS A 208 25.33 -12.83 8.92
C CYS A 208 26.36 -11.97 9.66
N GLU A 209 27.23 -12.62 10.45
CA GLU A 209 28.31 -11.95 11.20
C GLU A 209 29.23 -11.09 10.31
N ASP A 210 29.38 -11.46 9.03
CA ASP A 210 30.20 -10.77 8.02
C ASP A 210 29.43 -9.73 7.18
N THR A 211 28.12 -9.59 7.38
CA THR A 211 27.26 -8.68 6.61
C THR A 211 26.49 -7.73 7.55
N ARG A 212 25.38 -7.14 7.07
CA ARG A 212 24.55 -6.27 7.90
C ARG A 212 23.96 -7.10 9.06
N PRO A 213 24.02 -6.59 10.30
CA PRO A 213 23.43 -7.28 11.43
C PRO A 213 21.92 -7.38 11.29
N VAL A 214 21.35 -8.45 11.86
CA VAL A 214 19.90 -8.61 12.02
C VAL A 214 19.34 -7.44 12.81
N GLN A 215 18.17 -6.94 12.42
CA GLN A 215 17.49 -5.88 13.16
C GLN A 215 17.08 -6.38 14.57
N SER A 216 17.08 -5.47 15.55
CA SER A 216 16.69 -5.81 16.92
C SER A 216 15.22 -6.25 16.98
N GLU A 217 14.89 -7.05 18.00
CA GLU A 217 13.52 -7.52 18.21
C GLU A 217 12.54 -6.35 18.40
N MET A 218 12.97 -5.29 19.08
CA MET A 218 12.17 -4.07 19.28
C MET A 218 11.79 -3.43 17.94
N VAL A 219 12.74 -3.23 17.03
CA VAL A 219 12.46 -2.61 15.72
C VAL A 219 11.49 -3.47 14.89
N LEU A 220 11.66 -4.79 14.91
CA LEU A 220 10.79 -5.70 14.15
C LEU A 220 9.38 -5.80 14.74
N LEU A 221 9.26 -5.83 16.08
CA LEU A 221 7.97 -5.82 16.76
C LEU A 221 7.22 -4.50 16.56
N GLU A 222 7.92 -3.36 16.59
CA GLU A 222 7.30 -2.07 16.26
C GLU A 222 6.80 -2.03 14.81
N GLN A 223 7.59 -2.53 13.85
CA GLN A 223 7.12 -2.63 12.46
C GLN A 223 5.89 -3.55 12.32
N ALA A 224 5.82 -4.63 13.10
CA ALA A 224 4.66 -5.52 13.13
C ALA A 224 3.42 -4.81 13.71
N ARG A 225 3.59 -4.09 14.83
CA ARG A 225 2.53 -3.26 15.44
C ARG A 225 2.02 -2.19 14.48
N GLU A 226 2.91 -1.47 13.81
CA GLU A 226 2.53 -0.45 12.83
C GLU A 226 1.68 -1.02 11.68
N ARG A 227 2.04 -2.20 11.15
CA ARG A 227 1.22 -2.86 10.12
C ARG A 227 -0.18 -3.20 10.64
N VAL A 228 -0.28 -3.73 11.86
CA VAL A 228 -1.58 -4.03 12.49
C VAL A 228 -2.39 -2.76 12.76
N LYS A 229 -1.78 -1.68 13.25
CA LYS A 229 -2.44 -0.39 13.48
C LYS A 229 -2.97 0.21 12.19
N GLN A 230 -2.22 0.14 11.10
CA GLN A 230 -2.66 0.60 9.78
C GLN A 230 -3.84 -0.23 9.25
N GLU A 231 -3.84 -1.53 9.49
CA GLU A 231 -4.96 -2.40 9.13
C GLU A 231 -6.22 -2.08 9.94
N PHE A 232 -6.09 -1.99 11.27
CA PHE A 232 -7.16 -1.56 12.17
C PHE A 232 -7.74 -0.21 11.74
N ARG A 233 -6.90 0.80 11.46
CA ARG A 233 -7.33 2.14 11.02
C ARG A 233 -8.14 2.12 9.72
N ARG A 234 -7.90 1.16 8.81
CA ARG A 234 -8.71 0.97 7.58
C ARG A 234 -9.99 0.21 7.85
N ASP A 235 -10.01 -0.64 8.87
CA ASP A 235 -11.21 -1.36 9.28
C ASP A 235 -12.27 -0.41 9.84
N ILE A 236 -11.85 0.57 10.64
CA ILE A 236 -12.78 1.38 11.44
C ILE A 236 -12.99 2.82 10.95
N ALA A 237 -12.21 3.33 10.00
CA ALA A 237 -12.37 4.69 9.48
C ALA A 237 -12.07 4.83 7.98
N PRO A 238 -12.71 5.78 7.28
CA PRO A 238 -12.39 6.12 5.89
C PRO A 238 -10.91 6.45 5.71
N TYR A 239 -10.33 6.06 4.58
CA TYR A 239 -8.90 6.22 4.29
C TYR A 239 -8.65 6.65 2.85
N TYR A 240 -7.66 7.51 2.66
CA TYR A 240 -7.21 7.89 1.33
C TYR A 240 -6.36 6.77 0.72
N VAL A 241 -6.63 6.47 -0.54
CA VAL A 241 -5.83 5.59 -1.38
C VAL A 241 -5.37 6.39 -2.58
N THR A 242 -4.07 6.48 -2.78
CA THR A 242 -3.51 7.03 -4.01
C THR A 242 -3.53 5.96 -5.09
N ARG A 243 -4.16 6.27 -6.22
CA ARG A 243 -4.16 5.44 -7.42
C ARG A 243 -3.32 6.08 -8.50
N GLU A 244 -2.45 5.28 -9.13
CA GLU A 244 -1.81 5.68 -10.37
C GLU A 244 -2.73 5.35 -11.54
N ILE A 245 -3.03 6.35 -12.35
CA ILE A 245 -3.87 6.24 -13.54
C ILE A 245 -2.99 6.53 -14.74
N ARG A 246 -2.96 5.60 -15.71
CA ARG A 246 -2.30 5.82 -16.99
C ARG A 246 -3.20 6.68 -17.87
N LEU A 247 -2.60 7.70 -18.49
CA LEU A 247 -3.26 8.56 -19.46
C LEU A 247 -3.14 7.97 -20.86
N MET A 248 -4.11 8.29 -21.71
CA MET A 248 -4.10 7.85 -23.10
C MET A 248 -3.41 8.88 -23.98
N GLU A 249 -2.50 8.41 -24.82
CA GLU A 249 -1.66 9.24 -25.70
C GLU A 249 -2.03 9.10 -27.18
N SER A 250 -2.98 8.22 -27.50
CA SER A 250 -3.38 7.98 -28.89
C SER A 250 -3.99 9.25 -29.52
N THR A 251 -3.61 9.50 -30.77
CA THR A 251 -4.16 10.57 -31.61
C THR A 251 -5.26 10.06 -32.55
N ASP A 252 -5.69 8.81 -32.40
CA ASP A 252 -6.75 8.24 -33.23
C ASP A 252 -8.05 9.05 -33.07
N GLY A 253 -8.71 9.32 -34.20
CA GLY A 253 -9.92 10.15 -34.24
C GLY A 253 -9.67 11.65 -34.07
N ILE A 254 -8.42 12.12 -34.15
CA ILE A 254 -8.06 13.54 -34.08
C ILE A 254 -7.49 14.01 -35.43
N GLU A 255 -8.26 14.81 -36.17
CA GLU A 255 -7.80 15.38 -37.46
C GLU A 255 -7.05 16.71 -37.28
N SER A 256 -7.48 17.52 -36.30
CA SER A 256 -6.90 18.83 -36.06
C SER A 256 -5.50 18.72 -35.44
N LYS A 257 -4.49 19.31 -36.11
CA LYS A 257 -3.13 19.46 -35.55
C LYS A 257 -3.14 20.23 -34.23
N GLU A 258 -4.02 21.21 -34.09
CA GLU A 258 -4.18 21.98 -32.85
C GLU A 258 -4.68 21.09 -31.71
N ALA A 259 -5.62 20.18 -31.97
CA ALA A 259 -6.11 19.24 -30.97
C ALA A 259 -5.03 18.23 -30.56
N ILE A 260 -4.21 17.75 -31.51
CA ILE A 260 -3.05 16.89 -31.23
C ILE A 260 -2.02 17.63 -30.36
N ASP A 261 -1.71 18.89 -30.66
CA ASP A 261 -0.81 19.71 -29.84
C ASP A 261 -1.32 19.85 -28.40
N LYS A 262 -2.60 20.18 -28.24
CA LYS A 262 -3.25 20.30 -26.93
C LYS A 262 -3.25 18.98 -26.15
N LEU A 263 -3.50 17.85 -26.81
CA LEU A 263 -3.39 16.52 -26.17
C LEU A 263 -1.98 16.30 -25.60
N LYS A 264 -0.95 16.50 -26.43
CA LYS A 264 0.46 16.29 -26.06
C LYS A 264 0.89 17.22 -24.93
N ARG A 265 0.56 18.51 -25.02
CA ARG A 265 0.86 19.49 -23.96
C ARG A 265 0.11 19.15 -22.68
N GLY A 266 -1.15 18.72 -22.78
CA GLY A 266 -1.92 18.26 -21.62
C GLY A 266 -1.25 17.09 -20.90
N LEU A 267 -0.75 16.10 -21.66
CA LEU A 267 0.03 14.99 -21.10
C LEU A 267 1.31 15.48 -20.41
N GLU A 268 2.04 16.43 -21.01
CA GLU A 268 3.23 17.02 -20.38
C GLU A 268 2.91 17.73 -19.06
N TYR A 269 1.85 18.55 -19.03
CA TYR A 269 1.39 19.23 -17.81
C TYR A 269 0.97 18.22 -16.74
N ALA A 270 0.23 17.18 -17.12
CA ALA A 270 -0.21 16.13 -16.21
C ALA A 270 0.98 15.35 -15.62
N GLY A 271 1.99 15.01 -16.44
CA GLY A 271 3.22 14.37 -15.99
C GLY A 271 4.04 15.22 -15.01
N LYS A 272 3.88 16.55 -15.06
CA LYS A 272 4.46 17.52 -14.10
C LYS A 272 3.53 17.81 -12.91
N GLY A 273 2.43 17.08 -12.75
CA GLY A 273 1.47 17.24 -11.65
C GLY A 273 0.53 18.43 -11.79
N ARG A 274 0.51 19.11 -12.94
CA ARG A 274 -0.34 20.28 -13.22
C ARG A 274 -1.65 19.85 -13.87
N MET A 275 -2.46 19.12 -13.09
CA MET A 275 -3.68 18.49 -13.59
C MET A 275 -4.70 19.52 -14.11
N ASP A 276 -4.84 20.67 -13.46
CA ASP A 276 -5.80 21.71 -13.88
C ASP A 276 -5.51 22.21 -15.30
N SER A 277 -4.25 22.51 -15.59
CA SER A 277 -3.80 22.94 -16.93
C SER A 277 -3.98 21.83 -17.97
N ALA A 278 -3.76 20.56 -17.59
CA ALA A 278 -3.98 19.43 -18.47
C ALA A 278 -5.46 19.27 -18.85
N CYS A 279 -6.35 19.36 -17.86
CA CYS A 279 -7.79 19.25 -18.05
C CYS A 279 -8.35 20.39 -18.92
N GLU A 280 -7.85 21.61 -18.76
CA GLU A 280 -8.22 22.74 -19.63
C GLU A 280 -7.83 22.46 -21.10
N LEU A 281 -6.59 22.03 -21.34
CA LEU A 281 -6.10 21.72 -22.69
C LEU A 281 -6.88 20.59 -23.33
N TRP A 282 -7.16 19.51 -22.60
CA TRP A 282 -7.98 18.40 -23.11
C TRP A 282 -9.43 18.80 -23.34
N GLY A 283 -9.99 19.72 -22.54
CA GLY A 283 -11.32 20.28 -22.79
C GLY A 283 -11.36 21.05 -24.11
N GLN A 284 -10.38 21.91 -24.36
CA GLN A 284 -10.25 22.62 -25.63
C GLN A 284 -10.00 21.68 -26.81
N ALA A 285 -9.21 20.61 -26.62
CA ALA A 285 -8.97 19.60 -27.66
C ALA A 285 -10.22 18.77 -27.96
N GLY A 286 -11.00 18.41 -26.94
CA GLY A 286 -12.25 17.66 -27.09
C GLY A 286 -13.30 18.40 -27.92
N ASN A 287 -13.34 19.73 -27.83
CA ASN A 287 -14.21 20.56 -28.69
C ASN A 287 -13.84 20.48 -30.18
N LEU A 288 -12.56 20.23 -30.49
CA LEU A 288 -12.05 20.11 -31.86
C LEU A 288 -12.05 18.66 -32.37
N ALA A 289 -12.13 17.67 -31.47
CA ALA A 289 -12.03 16.25 -31.78
C ALA A 289 -12.94 15.41 -30.87
N ALA A 290 -14.25 15.57 -31.06
CA ALA A 290 -15.27 14.93 -30.23
C ALA A 290 -15.34 13.39 -30.34
N ASN A 291 -14.67 12.80 -31.35
CA ASN A 291 -14.66 11.36 -31.60
C ASN A 291 -13.34 10.66 -31.19
N SER A 292 -12.46 11.34 -30.45
CA SER A 292 -11.24 10.72 -29.94
C SER A 292 -11.47 10.04 -28.60
N TYR A 293 -11.37 8.70 -28.57
CA TYR A 293 -11.52 7.93 -27.33
C TYR A 293 -10.47 8.32 -26.28
N ALA A 294 -9.23 8.63 -26.70
CA ALA A 294 -8.14 9.01 -25.80
C ALA A 294 -8.41 10.35 -25.10
N LEU A 295 -8.89 11.36 -25.82
CA LEU A 295 -9.27 12.64 -25.24
C LEU A 295 -10.44 12.49 -24.26
N ILE A 296 -11.47 11.73 -24.65
CA ILE A 296 -12.64 11.49 -23.79
C ILE A 296 -12.26 10.72 -22.53
N TYR A 297 -11.39 9.71 -22.65
CA TYR A 297 -10.86 9.00 -21.49
C TYR A 297 -10.09 9.96 -20.56
N ASN A 298 -9.19 10.79 -21.10
CA ASN A 298 -8.43 11.75 -20.29
C ASN A 298 -9.35 12.79 -19.62
N LEU A 299 -10.41 13.24 -20.30
CA LEU A 299 -11.46 14.06 -19.68
C LEU A 299 -12.21 13.31 -18.57
N GLY A 300 -12.42 12.00 -18.72
CA GLY A 300 -12.94 11.14 -17.67
C GLY A 300 -12.05 11.14 -16.43
N VAL A 301 -10.72 11.09 -16.62
CA VAL A 301 -9.74 11.21 -15.52
C VAL A 301 -9.85 12.57 -14.83
N CYS A 302 -10.08 13.65 -15.58
CA CYS A 302 -10.31 15.00 -15.04
C CYS A 302 -11.63 15.13 -14.25
N ALA A 303 -12.68 14.45 -14.67
CA ALA A 303 -13.93 14.40 -13.90
C ALA A 303 -13.72 13.57 -12.61
N GLU A 304 -13.05 12.43 -12.70
CA GLU A 304 -12.74 11.57 -11.56
C GLU A 304 -11.86 12.30 -10.53
N SER A 305 -10.83 13.04 -10.95
CA SER A 305 -9.94 13.78 -10.05
C SER A 305 -10.65 14.92 -9.29
N ARG A 306 -11.77 15.42 -9.81
CA ARG A 306 -12.62 16.42 -9.16
C ARG A 306 -13.72 15.81 -8.28
N GLY A 307 -13.83 14.48 -8.24
CA GLY A 307 -14.89 13.77 -7.51
C GLY A 307 -16.23 13.72 -8.24
N ASP A 308 -16.32 14.18 -9.50
CA ASP A 308 -17.52 14.06 -10.33
C ASP A 308 -17.59 12.67 -10.96
N LEU A 309 -17.95 11.70 -10.12
CA LEU A 309 -17.94 10.28 -10.47
C LEU A 309 -18.96 9.93 -11.57
N ASP A 310 -20.10 10.62 -11.60
CA ASP A 310 -21.15 10.35 -12.59
C ASP A 310 -20.71 10.85 -13.98
N ALA A 311 -20.12 12.06 -14.06
CA ALA A 311 -19.53 12.54 -15.31
C ALA A 311 -18.36 11.66 -15.77
N ALA A 312 -17.48 11.24 -14.85
CA ALA A 312 -16.37 10.34 -15.16
C ALA A 312 -16.85 9.01 -15.76
N LEU A 313 -17.88 8.40 -15.15
CA LEU A 313 -18.48 7.16 -15.66
C LEU A 313 -19.04 7.34 -17.08
N GLY A 314 -19.73 8.46 -17.32
CA GLY A 314 -20.27 8.81 -18.64
C GLY A 314 -19.17 8.90 -19.71
N LEU A 315 -18.09 9.61 -19.39
CA LEU A 315 -16.93 9.78 -20.28
C LEU A 315 -16.21 8.46 -20.55
N TYR A 316 -15.94 7.64 -19.53
CA TYR A 316 -15.31 6.33 -19.75
C TYR A 316 -16.16 5.38 -20.60
N ARG A 317 -17.49 5.35 -20.40
CA ARG A 317 -18.40 4.59 -21.27
C ARG A 317 -18.46 5.13 -22.69
N GLN A 318 -18.28 6.43 -22.88
CA GLN A 318 -18.20 7.02 -24.20
C GLN A 318 -16.89 6.64 -24.90
N ALA A 319 -15.75 6.70 -24.20
CA ALA A 319 -14.46 6.25 -24.72
C ALA A 319 -14.50 4.76 -25.12
N ASP A 320 -15.08 3.91 -24.28
CA ASP A 320 -15.25 2.47 -24.55
C ASP A 320 -16.05 2.20 -25.84
N ARG A 321 -17.19 2.90 -25.99
CA ARG A 321 -18.05 2.79 -27.19
C ARG A 321 -17.35 3.23 -28.47
N ILE A 322 -16.55 4.31 -28.41
CA ILE A 322 -15.83 4.82 -29.57
C ILE A 322 -14.68 3.89 -29.95
N LEU A 323 -13.97 3.34 -28.97
CA LEU A 323 -12.89 2.40 -29.22
C LEU A 323 -13.40 1.09 -29.83
N GLY A 324 -14.58 0.62 -29.39
CA GLY A 324 -15.28 -0.52 -29.99
C GLY A 324 -14.62 -1.88 -29.74
N LYS A 325 -13.59 -1.93 -28.88
CA LYS A 325 -12.88 -3.15 -28.48
C LYS A 325 -12.43 -3.04 -27.02
N PRO A 326 -12.23 -4.16 -26.31
CA PRO A 326 -11.72 -4.14 -24.95
C PRO A 326 -10.36 -3.44 -24.85
N ASP A 327 -10.22 -2.63 -23.81
CA ASP A 327 -8.97 -1.96 -23.44
C ASP A 327 -8.80 -2.00 -21.91
N ASP A 328 -7.58 -2.31 -21.47
CA ASP A 328 -7.27 -2.53 -20.06
C ASP A 328 -7.41 -1.23 -19.24
N ASP A 329 -6.97 -0.09 -19.77
CA ASP A 329 -7.01 1.19 -19.06
C ASP A 329 -8.46 1.66 -18.89
N ILE A 330 -9.28 1.54 -19.94
CA ILE A 330 -10.73 1.85 -19.88
C ILE A 330 -11.44 0.91 -18.90
N SER A 331 -11.15 -0.39 -18.96
CA SER A 331 -11.75 -1.39 -18.08
C SER A 331 -11.41 -1.12 -16.61
N LEU A 332 -10.15 -0.79 -16.31
CA LEU A 332 -9.71 -0.40 -14.98
C LEU A 332 -10.41 0.88 -14.50
N ALA A 333 -10.57 1.88 -15.37
CA ALA A 333 -11.24 3.12 -15.05
C ALA A 333 -12.74 2.93 -14.75
N LEU A 334 -13.45 2.16 -15.58
CA LEU A 334 -14.87 1.81 -15.36
C LEU A 334 -15.07 1.06 -14.03
N ASN A 335 -14.21 0.09 -13.73
CA ASN A 335 -14.24 -0.65 -12.47
C ASN A 335 -13.98 0.27 -11.27
N ARG A 336 -12.97 1.14 -11.36
CA ARG A 336 -12.58 2.09 -10.31
C ARG A 336 -13.68 3.09 -10.00
N VAL A 337 -14.24 3.76 -11.01
CA VAL A 337 -15.35 4.72 -10.82
C VAL A 337 -16.62 4.00 -10.37
N GLY A 338 -16.91 2.81 -10.90
CA GLY A 338 -18.03 2.00 -10.43
C GLY A 338 -17.92 1.63 -8.95
N GLU A 339 -16.72 1.28 -8.48
CA GLU A 339 -16.44 1.07 -7.05
C GLU A 339 -16.67 2.34 -6.24
N ALA A 340 -16.15 3.48 -6.71
CA ALA A 340 -16.31 4.78 -6.04
C ALA A 340 -17.79 5.18 -5.90
N ILE A 341 -18.60 4.99 -6.95
CA ILE A 341 -20.04 5.28 -6.92
C ILE A 341 -20.77 4.39 -5.91
N ARG A 342 -20.47 3.08 -5.88
CA ARG A 342 -21.06 2.16 -4.88
C ARG A 342 -20.69 2.54 -3.45
N ASN A 343 -19.47 3.05 -3.26
CA ASN A 343 -18.98 3.46 -1.94
C ASN A 343 -19.47 4.85 -1.51
N ARG A 344 -20.08 5.63 -2.43
CA ARG A 344 -20.52 7.01 -2.16
C ARG A 344 -21.52 7.13 -1.01
N SER A 345 -22.52 6.25 -0.93
CA SER A 345 -23.52 6.30 0.17
C SER A 345 -22.87 6.00 1.52
N LYS A 346 -22.07 4.91 1.58
CA LYS A 346 -21.33 4.52 2.79
C LYS A 346 -20.43 5.65 3.28
N LEU A 347 -19.74 6.35 2.37
CA LEU A 347 -18.90 7.50 2.72
C LEU A 347 -19.73 8.66 3.27
N LYS A 348 -20.86 9.02 2.65
CA LYS A 348 -21.73 10.09 3.16
C LYS A 348 -22.16 9.83 4.60
N GLU A 349 -22.62 8.61 4.87
CA GLU A 349 -23.01 8.18 6.21
C GLU A 349 -21.82 8.23 7.18
N GLN A 350 -20.66 7.71 6.77
CA GLN A 350 -19.44 7.70 7.58
C GLN A 350 -18.90 9.09 7.91
N LEU A 351 -19.09 10.06 7.01
CA LEU A 351 -18.67 11.45 7.19
C LEU A 351 -19.72 12.32 7.89
N GLY A 352 -20.93 11.78 8.12
CA GLY A 352 -22.04 12.55 8.70
C GLY A 352 -22.56 13.66 7.78
N VAL A 353 -22.32 13.54 6.47
CA VAL A 353 -22.82 14.50 5.46
C VAL A 353 -24.23 14.07 5.07
N LYS A 354 -25.22 14.90 5.42
CA LYS A 354 -26.63 14.69 5.05
C LYS A 354 -26.88 14.98 3.57
#